data_AF-A0A8T4QDT3-F1
#
_entry.id   AF-A0A8T4QDT3-F1
#
_cell.length_a   1.000
_cell.length_b   1.000
_cell.length_c   1.000
_cell.angle_alpha   90.00
_cell.angle_beta   90.00
_cell.angle_gamma   90.00
#
_symmetry.space_group_name_H-M   'P 1'
#
loop_
_entity.id
_entity.type
_entity.pdbx_description
1 polymer ?
#
loop_
_entity_poly.entity_id
_entity_poly.type
_entity_poly.pdbx_seq_one_letter_code
_entity_poly.pdbx_strand_id
1 'polypeptide(L)'
;MEGTVKWFNRKKGYGFIAGGDGKEYFVHQSGLSQGRFLRDNDRVSFDSEQGERGPIAKNVVLLQKGSDLNGSEEGQEDSQSEEFVEESAEESENDEESDEDFEDEDSSEE
;
A
#
# COMPACT_ATOMS: atom_id res chain seq x y z
N MET A 1 -12.55 -20.11 4.61
CA MET A 1 -13.86 -19.44 4.84
C MET A 1 -13.70 -17.95 4.66
N GLU A 2 -14.73 -17.26 4.20
CA GLU A 2 -14.73 -15.80 4.08
C GLU A 2 -15.62 -15.15 5.14
N GLY A 3 -15.23 -13.94 5.54
CA GLY A 3 -15.99 -13.15 6.48
C GLY A 3 -15.61 -11.69 6.48
N THR A 4 -16.38 -10.91 7.23
CA THR A 4 -16.16 -9.48 7.41
C THR A 4 -15.67 -9.22 8.82
N VAL A 5 -14.60 -8.46 8.96
CA VAL A 5 -14.06 -8.09 10.27
C VAL A 5 -15.06 -7.17 10.95
N LYS A 6 -15.65 -7.63 12.05
CA LYS A 6 -16.62 -6.84 12.82
C LYS A 6 -15.90 -5.73 13.57
N TRP A 7 -14.78 -6.08 14.19
CA TRP A 7 -13.87 -5.15 14.84
C TRP A 7 -12.54 -5.84 15.14
N PHE A 8 -11.46 -5.07 15.17
CA PHE A 8 -10.14 -5.55 15.55
C PHE A 8 -9.44 -4.52 16.43
N ASN A 9 -8.95 -4.95 17.60
CA ASN A 9 -8.22 -4.08 18.51
C ASN A 9 -6.71 -4.27 18.33
N ARG A 10 -6.07 -3.39 17.57
CA ARG A 10 -4.62 -3.40 17.35
C ARG A 10 -3.79 -3.31 18.63
N LYS A 11 -4.29 -2.61 19.65
CA LYS A 11 -3.57 -2.39 20.92
C LYS A 11 -3.53 -3.66 21.76
N LYS A 12 -4.59 -4.46 21.69
CA LYS A 12 -4.67 -5.74 22.41
C LYS A 12 -4.30 -6.96 21.56
N GLY A 13 -4.27 -6.82 20.24
CA GLY A 13 -3.89 -7.90 19.32
C GLY A 13 -4.99 -8.96 19.10
N TYR A 14 -6.26 -8.62 19.28
CA TYR A 14 -7.37 -9.56 19.04
C TYR A 14 -8.62 -8.86 18.49
N GLY A 15 -9.51 -9.63 17.88
CA GLY A 15 -10.77 -9.15 17.31
C GLY A 15 -11.74 -10.27 16.97
N PHE A 16 -12.79 -9.92 16.24
CA PHE A 16 -13.81 -10.87 15.79
C PHE A 16 -14.15 -10.68 14.31
N ILE A 17 -14.30 -11.80 13.62
CA ILE A 17 -14.70 -11.87 12.21
C ILE A 17 -16.10 -12.49 12.16
N ALA A 18 -17.03 -11.79 11.51
CA ALA A 18 -18.35 -12.32 11.21
C ALA A 18 -18.26 -13.15 9.93
N GLY A 19 -18.40 -14.47 10.04
CA GLY A 19 -18.48 -15.35 8.87
C GLY A 19 -19.84 -15.24 8.19
N GLY A 20 -19.90 -15.58 6.89
CA GLY A 20 -21.16 -15.62 6.13
C GLY A 20 -22.20 -16.61 6.69
N ASP A 21 -21.77 -17.56 7.52
CA ASP A 21 -22.61 -18.55 8.22
C ASP A 21 -23.36 -17.95 9.43
N GLY A 22 -23.16 -16.67 9.74
CA GLY A 22 -23.75 -15.99 10.92
C GLY A 22 -23.03 -16.28 12.24
N LYS A 23 -21.87 -16.95 12.19
CA LYS A 23 -21.03 -17.24 13.35
C LYS A 23 -19.91 -16.21 13.48
N GLU A 24 -19.52 -15.95 14.73
CA GLU A 24 -18.39 -15.08 15.06
C GLU A 24 -17.14 -15.93 15.34
N TYR A 25 -16.05 -15.60 14.64
CA TYR A 25 -14.76 -16.28 14.76
C TYR A 25 -13.77 -15.37 15.46
N PHE A 26 -13.10 -15.91 16.48
CA PHE A 26 -12.10 -15.17 17.25
C PHE A 26 -10.78 -15.10 16.48
N VAL A 27 -10.25 -13.89 16.25
CA VAL A 27 -8.96 -13.70 15.59
C VAL A 27 -7.93 -13.13 16.56
N HIS A 28 -6.71 -13.69 16.52
CA HIS A 28 -5.56 -13.22 17.29
C HIS A 28 -4.45 -12.76 16.34
N GLN A 29 -3.66 -11.77 16.77
CA GLN A 29 -2.55 -11.22 15.98
C GLN A 29 -1.52 -12.29 15.58
N SER A 30 -1.35 -13.34 16.38
CA SER A 30 -0.45 -14.47 16.03
C SER A 30 -0.96 -15.32 14.87
N GLY A 31 -2.23 -15.19 14.49
CA GLY A 31 -2.81 -15.87 13.32
C GLY A 31 -2.80 -15.02 12.05
N LEU A 32 -2.29 -13.79 12.12
CA LEU A 32 -2.14 -12.87 11.00
C LEU A 32 -0.75 -12.99 10.38
N SER A 33 -0.66 -12.82 9.06
CA SER A 33 0.63 -12.70 8.37
C SER A 33 1.36 -11.42 8.82
N GLN A 34 2.68 -11.49 8.95
CA GLN A 34 3.53 -10.35 9.35
C GLN A 34 3.26 -9.12 8.46
N GLY A 35 3.04 -7.96 9.08
CA GLY A 35 2.81 -6.68 8.39
C GLY A 35 1.36 -6.42 7.96
N ARG A 36 0.42 -7.34 8.18
CA ARG A 36 -1.00 -7.15 7.82
C ARG A 36 -1.84 -6.82 9.04
N PHE A 37 -2.49 -5.66 9.02
CA PHE A 37 -3.47 -5.25 10.02
C PHE A 37 -4.88 -5.38 9.46
N LEU A 38 -5.80 -5.91 10.27
CA LEU A 38 -7.21 -5.92 9.96
C LEU A 38 -7.85 -4.60 10.39
N ARG A 39 -8.67 -4.01 9.52
CA ARG A 39 -9.56 -2.89 9.85
C ARG A 39 -10.99 -3.39 10.04
N ASP A 40 -11.82 -2.58 10.67
CA ASP A 40 -13.26 -2.86 10.69
C ASP A 40 -13.81 -2.83 9.25
N ASN A 41 -14.83 -3.66 9.00
CA ASN A 41 -15.47 -3.82 7.70
C ASN A 41 -14.59 -4.41 6.57
N ASP A 42 -13.35 -4.79 6.85
CA ASP A 42 -12.51 -5.49 5.88
C ASP A 42 -13.07 -6.89 5.56
N ARG A 43 -13.01 -7.28 4.28
CA ARG A 43 -13.28 -8.67 3.88
C ARG A 43 -12.00 -9.48 3.91
N VAL A 44 -12.08 -10.60 4.62
CA VAL A 44 -10.95 -11.48 4.87
C VAL A 44 -11.32 -12.93 4.59
N SER A 45 -10.36 -13.69 4.09
CA SER A 45 -10.39 -15.15 4.07
C SER A 45 -9.64 -15.67 5.28
N PHE A 46 -10.20 -16.64 5.99
CA PHE A 46 -9.59 -17.26 7.15
C PHE A 46 -9.96 -18.73 7.22
N ASP A 47 -9.17 -19.50 7.95
CA ASP A 47 -9.48 -20.88 8.28
C ASP A 47 -10.09 -20.95 9.68
N SER A 48 -11.22 -21.66 9.84
CA SER A 48 -11.82 -21.83 11.16
C SER A 48 -11.28 -23.07 11.84
N GLU A 49 -10.70 -22.89 13.01
CA GLU A 49 -10.20 -23.98 13.84
C GLU A 49 -10.98 -24.01 15.15
N GLN A 50 -11.13 -25.18 15.76
CA GLN A 50 -11.83 -25.33 17.03
C GLN A 50 -10.82 -25.21 18.17
N GLY A 51 -10.85 -24.06 18.87
CA GLY A 51 -9.95 -23.78 19.99
C GLY A 51 -10.62 -23.96 21.35
N GLU A 52 -9.82 -23.85 22.41
CA GLU A 52 -10.26 -23.99 23.81
C GLU A 52 -11.32 -22.94 24.23
N ARG A 53 -11.37 -21.81 23.52
CA ARG A 53 -12.29 -20.69 23.78
C ARG A 53 -13.37 -20.51 22.70
N GLY A 54 -13.56 -21.52 21.84
CA GLY A 54 -14.51 -21.48 20.73
C GLY A 54 -13.84 -21.43 19.36
N PRO A 55 -14.59 -21.13 18.29
CA PRO A 55 -14.07 -21.11 16.93
C PRO A 55 -13.07 -19.96 16.75
N ILE A 56 -11.84 -20.30 16.37
CA ILE A 56 -10.75 -19.35 16.12
C ILE A 56 -10.48 -19.24 14.63
N ALA A 57 -10.04 -18.06 14.18
CA ALA A 57 -9.63 -17.79 12.82
C ALA A 57 -8.09 -17.85 12.70
N LYS A 58 -7.60 -18.72 11.82
CA LYS A 58 -6.19 -18.92 11.47
C LYS A 58 -5.94 -18.53 10.01
N ASN A 59 -4.67 -18.28 9.66
CA ASN A 59 -4.24 -17.99 8.29
C ASN A 59 -5.09 -16.90 7.62
N VAL A 60 -5.27 -15.77 8.32
CA VAL A 60 -6.19 -14.72 7.87
C VAL A 60 -5.53 -13.89 6.77
N VAL A 61 -6.15 -13.88 5.59
CA VAL A 61 -5.73 -13.17 4.38
C VAL A 61 -6.75 -12.09 4.06
N LEU A 62 -6.30 -10.83 3.96
CA LEU A 62 -7.15 -9.74 3.47
C LEU A 62 -7.46 -9.94 1.99
N LEU A 63 -8.75 -10.06 1.66
CA LEU A 63 -9.26 -10.15 0.29
C LEU A 63 -9.61 -8.77 -0.28
N GLN A 64 -10.24 -7.94 0.55
CA GLN A 64 -10.61 -6.58 0.17
C GLN A 64 -10.40 -5.66 1.37
N LYS A 65 -9.51 -4.68 1.21
CA LYS A 65 -9.39 -3.55 2.13
C LYS A 65 -10.67 -2.70 1.97
N GLY A 66 -11.37 -2.45 3.07
CA GLY A 66 -12.43 -1.44 3.14
C GLY A 66 -11.81 -0.11 2.74
N SER A 67 -12.24 0.40 1.59
CA SER A 67 -11.63 1.47 0.81
C SER A 67 -11.00 2.59 1.63
N ASP A 68 -9.71 2.75 1.39
CA ASP A 68 -8.85 3.84 1.82
C ASP A 68 -9.39 5.22 1.36
N LEU A 69 -9.65 6.09 2.33
CA LEU A 69 -9.44 7.54 2.19
C LEU A 69 -8.27 8.00 3.08
N ASN A 70 -7.26 7.16 3.31
CA ASN A 70 -6.03 7.63 3.93
C ASN A 70 -4.84 6.81 3.41
N GLY A 71 -4.11 7.40 2.46
CA GLY A 71 -2.90 6.85 1.87
C GLY A 71 -1.70 6.78 2.82
N SER A 72 -0.59 6.34 2.22
CA SER A 72 0.74 6.03 2.78
C SER A 72 0.88 4.67 3.49
N GLU A 73 0.85 3.59 2.71
CA GLU A 73 1.72 2.42 2.99
C GLU A 73 2.85 2.48 1.96
N GLU A 74 3.89 3.22 2.34
CA GLU A 74 5.23 3.10 1.80
C GLU A 74 5.80 1.72 2.16
N GLY A 75 6.59 1.12 1.27
CA GLY A 75 7.44 -0.04 1.60
C GLY A 75 7.18 -1.33 0.82
N GLN A 76 7.10 -1.26 -0.51
CA GLN A 76 7.57 -2.35 -1.37
C GLN A 76 8.73 -1.83 -2.22
N GLU A 77 9.86 -1.66 -1.56
CA GLU A 77 11.18 -1.64 -2.18
C GLU A 77 11.55 -3.09 -2.57
N ASP A 78 10.81 -3.63 -3.53
CA ASP A 78 11.20 -4.80 -4.30
C ASP A 78 11.38 -4.32 -5.75
N SER A 79 12.54 -3.72 -5.99
CA SER A 79 13.05 -3.46 -7.33
C SER A 79 14.54 -3.71 -7.29
N GLN A 80 14.83 -5.01 -7.25
CA GLN A 80 16.03 -5.59 -7.80
C GLN A 80 16.09 -5.20 -9.29
N SER A 81 16.52 -3.97 -9.58
CA SER A 81 16.95 -3.58 -10.92
C SER A 81 18.46 -3.50 -10.89
N GLU A 82 19.03 -4.58 -11.39
CA GLU A 82 20.44 -4.81 -11.62
C GLU A 82 21.02 -3.63 -12.41
N GLU A 83 21.96 -2.91 -11.79
CA GLU A 83 22.76 -1.88 -12.44
C GLU A 83 23.74 -2.58 -13.40
N PHE A 84 23.24 -2.92 -14.58
CA PHE A 84 24.02 -3.45 -15.69
C PHE A 84 23.39 -2.96 -16.98
N VAL A 85 23.96 -1.91 -17.60
CA VAL A 85 24.43 -1.82 -19.00
C VAL A 85 25.17 -0.47 -19.10
N GLU A 86 26.50 -0.47 -19.01
CA GLU A 86 27.46 -0.30 -20.13
C GLU A 86 27.36 1.02 -20.89
N GLU A 87 28.44 1.79 -20.76
CA GLU A 87 29.17 2.51 -21.81
C GLU A 87 28.41 2.80 -23.12
N SER A 88 28.21 4.09 -23.40
CA SER A 88 28.35 4.62 -24.76
C SER A 88 28.68 6.10 -24.67
N ALA A 89 29.85 6.42 -25.22
CA ALA A 89 30.35 7.75 -25.49
C ALA A 89 29.55 8.40 -26.65
N GLU A 90 29.91 9.66 -26.94
CA GLU A 90 29.72 10.37 -28.23
C GLU A 90 28.26 10.78 -28.52
N GLU A 91 27.87 12.00 -28.87
CA GLU A 91 28.34 13.07 -29.77
C GLU A 91 27.28 14.20 -29.55
N SER A 92 27.38 15.49 -29.87
CA SER A 92 28.36 16.36 -30.49
C SER A 92 27.80 17.77 -30.27
N GLU A 93 28.64 18.69 -29.81
CA GLU A 93 28.34 20.13 -29.81
C GLU A 93 28.59 20.66 -31.23
N ASN A 94 27.52 20.98 -31.95
CA ASN A 94 27.48 21.81 -33.16
C ASN A 94 25.99 22.18 -33.36
N ASP A 95 25.55 23.39 -33.63
CA ASP A 95 26.04 24.39 -34.58
C ASP A 95 25.23 25.69 -34.40
N GLU A 96 25.92 26.83 -34.53
CA GLU A 96 25.54 28.18 -35.02
C GLU A 96 24.14 28.76 -34.73
N GLU A 97 24.02 29.95 -34.09
CA GLU A 97 24.08 31.30 -34.72
C GLU A 97 22.96 31.48 -35.80
N SER A 98 22.10 32.49 -35.84
CA SER A 98 22.22 33.93 -35.59
C SER A 98 20.81 34.58 -35.58
N ASP A 99 20.78 35.92 -35.68
CA ASP A 99 19.64 36.85 -35.88
C ASP A 99 19.04 37.39 -34.57
N GLU A 100 19.65 38.41 -33.96
CA GLU A 100 19.71 39.83 -34.35
C GLU A 100 18.37 40.58 -34.23
N ASP A 101 18.45 41.67 -33.48
CA ASP A 101 17.63 42.89 -33.48
C ASP A 101 16.16 42.86 -33.05
N PHE A 102 15.87 43.52 -31.92
CA PHE A 102 15.01 44.71 -31.97
C PHE A 102 15.23 45.65 -30.76
N GLU A 103 16.01 46.69 -31.04
CA GLU A 103 15.93 48.10 -30.60
C GLU A 103 15.42 48.47 -29.19
N ASP A 104 16.34 49.16 -28.48
CA ASP A 104 16.10 50.14 -27.41
C ASP A 104 14.89 51.04 -27.67
N GLU A 105 14.06 51.26 -26.64
CA GLU A 105 13.51 52.59 -26.43
C GLU A 105 13.50 52.93 -24.93
N ASP A 106 14.44 53.81 -24.57
CA ASP A 106 14.50 54.56 -23.32
C ASP A 106 13.21 55.39 -23.16
N SER A 107 12.55 55.25 -22.02
CA SER A 107 11.83 56.38 -21.46
C SER A 107 11.84 56.36 -19.96
N SER A 108 12.63 57.32 -19.50
CA SER A 108 12.79 57.86 -18.16
C SER A 108 11.50 58.55 -17.66
N GLU A 109 11.55 58.92 -16.37
CA GLU A 109 10.65 59.82 -15.62
C GLU A 109 9.30 59.21 -15.15
N GLU A 110 8.86 59.31 -13.89
CA GLU A 110 9.19 60.19 -12.73
C GLU A 110 9.15 59.41 -11.39
#